data_AF-A0AAW7WHV1-F1
#
_entry.id   AF-A0AAW7WHV1-F1
#
_cell.length_a   1.000
_cell.length_b   1.000
_cell.length_c   1.000
_cell.angle_alpha   90.00
_cell.angle_beta   90.00
_cell.angle_gamma   90.00
#
_symmetry.space_group_name_H-M   'P 1'
#
loop_
_entity.id
_entity.type
_entity.pdbx_description
1 polymer ?
#
loop_
_entity_poly.entity_id
_entity_poly.type
_entity_poly.pdbx_seq_one_letter_code
_entity_poly.pdbx_strand_id
1 'polypeptide(L)'
;MSVVESPRDCRDQPGLMGGYITGTNLIELCHANVHRADQDLERVLRHEMVHAIQENFDLRESLIPEPLLTWLVRWTMDDREVMTVLLYDEHETDQEFEARLLANLPNWVVGSLLWISEHRHRAVHAGLQLPQPWDVVPLEAILWRDQYAVARR
;
A
#
# COMPACT_ATOMS: atom_id res chain seq x y z
N MET A 1 -9.71 -1.27 7.50
CA MET A 1 -8.52 -0.43 7.27
C MET A 1 -8.82 1.01 7.64
N SER A 2 -7.81 1.78 8.03
CA SER A 2 -7.89 3.23 8.31
C SER A 2 -6.70 3.93 7.69
N VAL A 3 -6.87 5.18 7.23
CA VAL A 3 -5.81 5.99 6.63
C VAL A 3 -5.64 7.27 7.44
N VAL A 4 -4.43 7.59 7.88
CA VAL A 4 -4.14 8.77 8.69
C VAL A 4 -2.93 9.54 8.15
N GLU A 5 -2.86 10.84 8.42
CA GLU A 5 -1.64 11.63 8.20
C GLU A 5 -0.68 11.38 9.38
N SER A 6 0.59 11.04 9.13
CA SER A 6 1.59 10.78 10.20
C SER A 6 2.55 11.95 10.42
N PRO A 7 2.18 12.98 11.21
CA PRO A 7 2.93 14.24 11.23
C PRO A 7 4.33 14.16 11.86
N ARG A 8 4.71 13.08 12.55
CA ARG A 8 6.06 12.94 13.15
C ARG A 8 7.04 12.28 12.18
N ASP A 9 6.72 11.07 11.71
CA ASP A 9 7.61 10.34 10.80
C ASP A 9 7.78 11.08 9.47
N CYS A 10 6.73 11.75 8.99
CA CYS A 10 6.82 12.59 7.79
C CYS A 10 7.74 13.81 7.97
N ARG A 11 7.97 14.29 9.20
CA ARG A 11 8.93 15.39 9.48
C ARG A 11 10.36 14.89 9.58
N ASP A 12 10.55 13.75 10.24
CA ASP A 12 11.87 13.23 10.54
C ASP A 12 12.48 12.51 9.33
N GLN A 13 11.65 12.01 8.40
CA GLN A 13 12.07 11.28 7.21
C GLN A 13 11.50 11.93 5.94
N PRO A 14 12.24 12.86 5.30
CA PRO A 14 11.75 13.58 4.12
C PRO A 14 11.46 12.69 2.91
N GLY A 15 12.06 11.50 2.84
CA GLY A 15 11.85 10.51 1.78
C GLY A 15 10.67 9.57 2.02
N LEU A 16 10.07 9.57 3.21
CA LEU A 16 8.93 8.71 3.54
C LEU A 16 7.66 9.28 2.90
N MET A 17 6.95 8.47 2.11
CA MET A 17 5.73 8.88 1.41
C MET A 17 4.47 8.35 2.10
N GLY A 18 4.57 7.17 2.67
CA GLY A 18 3.54 6.48 3.42
C GLY A 18 4.12 5.22 4.04
N GLY A 19 3.28 4.51 4.79
CA GLY A 19 3.63 3.22 5.35
C GLY A 19 2.40 2.49 5.87
N TYR A 20 2.28 1.23 5.53
CA TYR A 20 1.36 0.31 6.16
C TYR A 20 1.93 -0.23 7.49
N ILE A 21 1.17 -0.09 8.57
CA ILE A 21 1.57 -0.56 9.91
C ILE A 21 1.08 -1.99 10.12
N THR A 22 2.01 -2.94 10.02
CA THR A 22 1.82 -4.39 10.24
C THR A 22 0.95 -4.69 11.46
N GLY A 23 -0.08 -5.53 11.27
CA GLY A 23 -0.97 -6.00 12.32
C GLY A 23 -2.03 -5.00 12.80
N THR A 24 -2.08 -3.78 12.26
CA THR A 24 -3.00 -2.73 12.74
C THR A 24 -4.05 -2.30 11.73
N ASN A 25 -3.96 -2.76 10.47
CA ASN A 25 -4.84 -2.29 9.38
C ASN A 25 -4.81 -0.76 9.19
N LEU A 26 -3.71 -0.10 9.55
CA LEU A 26 -3.51 1.34 9.48
C LEU A 26 -2.51 1.67 8.37
N ILE A 27 -2.89 2.61 7.51
CA ILE A 27 -1.99 3.24 6.55
C ILE A 27 -1.70 4.65 7.04
N GLU A 28 -0.43 4.97 7.15
CA GLU A 28 0.06 6.32 7.41
C GLU A 28 0.50 6.96 6.09
N LEU A 29 0.09 8.21 5.83
CA LEU A 29 0.49 8.96 4.63
C LEU A 29 1.22 10.26 4.99
N CYS A 30 2.21 10.60 4.17
CA CYS A 30 3.01 11.81 4.25
C CYS A 30 2.69 12.78 3.11
N HIS A 31 1.49 13.37 3.13
CA HIS A 31 1.01 14.28 2.09
C HIS A 31 2.03 15.35 1.69
N ALA A 32 2.68 15.99 2.67
CA ALA A 32 3.68 17.02 2.40
C ALA A 32 4.95 16.48 1.72
N ASN A 33 5.35 15.24 2.00
CA ASN A 33 6.50 14.60 1.36
C ASN A 33 6.16 14.17 -0.07
N VAL A 34 4.98 13.56 -0.25
CA VAL A 34 4.43 13.17 -1.56
C VAL A 34 4.37 14.36 -2.51
N HIS A 35 3.79 15.48 -2.05
CA HIS A 35 3.73 16.70 -2.84
C HIS A 35 5.12 17.30 -3.12
N ARG A 36 6.06 17.22 -2.16
CA ARG A 36 7.43 17.73 -2.37
C ARG A 36 8.23 16.91 -3.38
N ALA A 37 7.96 15.62 -3.49
CA ALA A 37 8.62 14.71 -4.41
C ALA A 37 7.90 14.54 -5.76
N ASP A 38 6.85 15.35 -6.01
CA ASP A 38 6.05 15.30 -7.23
C ASP A 38 5.50 13.89 -7.52
N GLN A 39 5.06 13.19 -6.46
CA GLN A 39 4.48 11.86 -6.54
C GLN A 39 2.95 11.90 -6.50
N ASP A 40 2.30 10.92 -7.13
CA ASP A 40 0.85 10.73 -7.05
C ASP A 40 0.47 10.09 -5.70
N LEU A 41 -0.28 10.83 -4.89
CA LEU A 41 -0.78 10.36 -3.60
C LEU A 41 -1.66 9.11 -3.75
N GLU A 42 -2.46 9.01 -4.81
CA GLU A 42 -3.28 7.82 -5.01
C GLU A 42 -2.42 6.60 -5.31
N ARG A 43 -1.33 6.74 -6.06
CA ARG A 43 -0.36 5.66 -6.29
C ARG A 43 0.29 5.22 -4.99
N VAL A 44 0.72 6.17 -4.14
CA VAL A 44 1.29 5.84 -2.82
C VAL A 44 0.28 5.07 -1.97
N LEU A 45 -0.96 5.55 -1.90
CA LEU A 45 -2.00 4.84 -1.16
C LEU A 45 -2.26 3.43 -1.71
N ARG A 46 -2.34 3.26 -3.03
CA ARG A 46 -2.52 1.93 -3.64
C ARG A 46 -1.34 1.00 -3.31
N HIS A 47 -0.12 1.51 -3.26
CA HIS A 47 1.06 0.75 -2.85
C HIS A 47 0.92 0.26 -1.40
N GLU A 48 0.57 1.14 -0.45
CA GLU A 48 0.33 0.75 0.94
C GLU A 48 -0.85 -0.24 1.11
N MET A 49 -1.88 -0.11 0.28
CA MET A 49 -2.99 -1.06 0.25
C MET A 49 -2.54 -2.46 -0.19
N VAL A 50 -1.54 -2.57 -1.08
CA VAL A 50 -1.02 -3.87 -1.51
C VAL A 50 -0.28 -4.56 -0.37
N HIS A 51 0.49 -3.83 0.44
CA HIS A 51 1.09 -4.39 1.65
C HIS A 51 0.03 -4.91 2.64
N ALA A 52 -1.07 -4.17 2.81
CA ALA A 52 -2.20 -4.64 3.61
C ALA A 52 -2.83 -5.93 3.03
N ILE A 53 -2.96 -6.03 1.70
CA ILE A 53 -3.46 -7.23 1.02
C ILE A 53 -2.52 -8.42 1.27
N GLN A 54 -1.21 -8.23 1.11
CA GLN A 54 -0.20 -9.26 1.31
C GLN A 54 -0.24 -9.79 2.75
N GLU A 55 -0.34 -8.91 3.75
CA GLU A 55 -0.47 -9.31 5.15
C GLU A 55 -1.79 -10.05 5.42
N ASN A 56 -2.92 -9.54 4.91
CA ASN A 56 -4.23 -10.16 5.13
C ASN A 56 -4.31 -11.59 4.57
N PHE A 57 -3.55 -11.90 3.53
CA PHE A 57 -3.43 -13.23 2.95
C PHE A 57 -2.32 -14.10 3.58
N ASP A 58 -1.57 -13.57 4.56
CA ASP A 58 -0.40 -14.22 5.18
C ASP A 58 0.64 -14.67 4.14
N LEU A 59 0.92 -13.79 3.18
CA LEU A 59 1.86 -14.07 2.10
C LEU A 59 3.28 -13.87 2.59
N ARG A 60 4.07 -14.94 2.50
CA ARG A 60 5.53 -14.92 2.72
C ARG A 60 6.33 -14.76 1.43
N GLU A 61 5.65 -14.92 0.30
CA GLU A 61 6.18 -14.81 -1.06
C GLU A 61 5.17 -13.96 -1.86
N SER A 62 5.61 -13.32 -2.93
CA SER A 62 4.74 -12.50 -3.79
C SER A 62 3.59 -13.30 -4.40
N LEU A 63 2.41 -12.67 -4.58
CA LEU A 63 1.27 -13.23 -5.32
C LEU A 63 1.65 -13.58 -6.76
N ILE A 64 2.50 -12.76 -7.37
CA ILE A 64 3.03 -12.95 -8.72
C ILE A 64 4.26 -13.86 -8.61
N PRO A 65 4.21 -15.10 -9.12
CA PRO A 65 5.33 -16.03 -9.02
C PRO A 65 6.47 -15.64 -9.98
N GLU A 66 7.70 -16.05 -9.65
CA GLU A 66 8.81 -16.01 -10.60
C GLU A 66 8.65 -17.09 -11.71
N PRO A 67 9.12 -16.86 -12.96
CA PRO A 67 9.86 -15.70 -13.45
C PRO A 67 8.98 -14.49 -13.88
N LEU A 68 7.66 -14.57 -13.66
CA LEU A 68 6.71 -13.60 -14.18
C LEU A 68 6.86 -12.24 -13.48
N LEU A 69 7.12 -12.22 -12.18
CA LEU A 69 7.38 -11.00 -11.42
C LEU A 69 8.56 -10.24 -12.02
N THR A 70 9.73 -10.88 -12.13
CA THR A 70 10.92 -10.29 -12.76
C THR A 70 10.64 -9.79 -14.18
N TRP A 71 9.87 -10.54 -14.98
CA TRP A 71 9.51 -10.11 -16.34
C TRP A 71 8.64 -8.85 -16.34
N LEU A 72 7.63 -8.78 -15.46
CA LEU A 72 6.76 -7.61 -15.33
C LEU A 72 7.51 -6.37 -14.82
N VAL A 73 8.38 -6.54 -13.82
CA VAL A 73 9.24 -5.46 -13.31
C VAL A 73 10.07 -4.86 -14.45
N ARG A 74 10.78 -5.71 -15.21
CA ARG A 74 11.61 -5.26 -16.34
C ARG A 74 10.82 -4.56 -17.44
N TRP A 75 9.55 -4.92 -17.63
CA TRP A 75 8.71 -4.34 -18.67
C TRP A 75 8.09 -3.00 -18.26
N THR A 76 7.85 -2.79 -16.96
CA THR A 76 6.98 -1.71 -16.48
C THR A 76 7.65 -0.69 -15.56
N MET A 77 8.74 -1.05 -14.88
CA MET A 77 9.44 -0.18 -13.93
C MET A 77 10.74 0.35 -14.50
N ASP A 78 11.05 1.61 -14.22
CA ASP A 78 12.31 2.24 -14.62
C ASP A 78 13.49 1.73 -13.79
N ASP A 79 14.69 1.69 -14.39
CA ASP A 79 15.92 1.20 -13.75
C ASP A 79 16.24 1.88 -12.39
N ARG A 80 15.90 3.17 -12.25
CA ARG A 80 16.07 3.90 -10.99
C ARG A 80 15.13 3.41 -9.90
N GLU A 81 13.91 3.12 -10.27
CA GLU A 81 12.89 2.59 -9.36
C GLU A 81 13.29 1.18 -8.91
N VAL A 82 13.75 0.35 -9.86
CA VAL A 82 14.28 -0.99 -9.60
C VAL A 82 15.47 -0.95 -8.65
N MET A 83 16.46 -0.10 -8.92
CA MET A 83 17.63 0.03 -8.06
C MET A 83 17.25 0.46 -6.63
N THR A 84 16.21 1.28 -6.48
CA THR A 84 15.73 1.70 -5.16
C THR A 84 15.13 0.54 -4.38
N VAL A 85 14.38 -0.36 -5.04
CA VAL A 85 13.82 -1.56 -4.39
C VAL A 85 14.92 -2.55 -4.00
N LEU A 86 15.94 -2.71 -4.83
CA LEU A 86 17.07 -3.62 -4.56
C LEU A 86 17.93 -3.21 -3.35
N LEU A 87 17.68 -2.04 -2.75
CA LEU A 87 18.32 -1.60 -1.51
C LEU A 87 17.57 -2.08 -0.25
N TYR A 88 16.38 -2.65 -0.38
CA TYR A 88 15.62 -3.27 0.71
C TYR A 88 16.20 -4.64 1.07
N ASP A 89 15.72 -5.23 2.17
CA ASP A 89 16.10 -6.61 2.54
C ASP A 89 15.70 -7.58 1.40
N GLU A 90 16.54 -8.58 1.15
CA GLU A 90 16.28 -9.60 0.12
C GLU A 90 14.94 -10.30 0.33
N HIS A 91 14.48 -10.42 1.58
CA HIS A 91 13.20 -11.05 1.92
C HIS A 91 11.98 -10.19 1.63
N GLU A 92 12.13 -8.87 1.50
CA GLU A 92 11.04 -7.91 1.26
C GLU A 92 11.03 -7.41 -0.20
N THR A 93 12.14 -7.61 -0.92
CA THR A 93 12.36 -7.12 -2.28
C THR A 93 11.23 -7.52 -3.25
N ASP A 94 10.82 -8.79 -3.26
CA ASP A 94 9.78 -9.26 -4.18
C ASP A 94 8.40 -8.68 -3.84
N GLN A 95 8.11 -8.49 -2.55
CA GLN A 95 6.85 -7.92 -2.08
C GLN A 95 6.76 -6.42 -2.39
N GLU A 96 7.87 -5.72 -2.28
CA GLU A 96 8.01 -4.32 -2.68
C GLU A 96 7.86 -4.14 -4.20
N PHE A 97 8.48 -5.01 -4.99
CA PHE A 97 8.28 -5.01 -6.44
C PHE A 97 6.81 -5.24 -6.81
N GLU A 98 6.19 -6.24 -6.19
CA GLU A 98 4.77 -6.51 -6.38
C GLU A 98 3.90 -5.31 -5.99
N ALA A 99 4.16 -4.69 -4.84
CA ALA A 99 3.40 -3.53 -4.39
C ALA A 99 3.51 -2.36 -5.36
N ARG A 100 4.70 -2.09 -5.90
CA ARG A 100 4.90 -1.04 -6.92
C ARG A 100 4.26 -1.37 -8.26
N LEU A 101 4.29 -2.63 -8.68
CA LEU A 101 3.60 -3.09 -9.88
C LEU A 101 2.09 -2.93 -9.74
N LEU A 102 1.51 -3.46 -8.67
CA LEU A 102 0.07 -3.46 -8.42
C LEU A 102 -0.46 -2.06 -8.10
N ALA A 103 0.37 -1.14 -7.61
CA ALA A 103 0.01 0.27 -7.43
C ALA A 103 -0.29 1.01 -8.74
N ASN A 104 0.10 0.46 -9.89
CA ASN A 104 -0.27 1.01 -11.20
C ASN A 104 -1.66 0.54 -11.68
N LEU A 105 -2.30 -0.38 -10.95
CA LEU A 105 -3.65 -0.84 -11.29
C LEU A 105 -4.70 0.21 -10.89
N PRO A 106 -5.88 0.20 -11.55
CA PRO A 106 -6.98 1.08 -11.18
C PRO A 106 -7.44 0.90 -9.72
N ASN A 107 -7.89 1.98 -9.07
CA ASN A 107 -8.39 1.98 -7.69
C ASN A 107 -9.41 0.87 -7.42
N TRP A 108 -10.33 0.63 -8.36
CA TRP A 108 -11.34 -0.40 -8.20
C TRP A 108 -10.76 -1.83 -8.12
N VAL A 109 -9.63 -2.10 -8.78
CA VAL A 109 -8.98 -3.42 -8.75
C VAL A 109 -8.33 -3.62 -7.37
N VAL A 110 -7.48 -2.68 -6.96
CA VAL A 110 -6.78 -2.75 -5.66
C VAL A 110 -7.77 -2.74 -4.51
N GLY A 111 -8.77 -1.85 -4.55
CA GLY A 111 -9.83 -1.78 -3.54
C GLY A 111 -10.67 -3.07 -3.46
N SER A 112 -10.95 -3.72 -4.59
CA SER A 112 -11.66 -5.01 -4.59
C SER A 112 -10.80 -6.12 -3.96
N LEU A 113 -9.51 -6.18 -4.30
CA LEU A 113 -8.58 -7.15 -3.70
C LEU A 113 -8.44 -6.93 -2.20
N LEU A 114 -8.34 -5.68 -1.76
CA LEU A 114 -8.32 -5.31 -0.36
C LEU A 114 -9.58 -5.80 0.36
N TRP A 115 -10.76 -5.55 -0.20
CA TRP A 115 -12.02 -6.02 0.38
C TRP A 115 -12.06 -7.54 0.55
N ILE A 116 -11.63 -8.29 -0.47
CA ILE A 116 -11.56 -9.76 -0.42
C ILE A 116 -10.56 -10.21 0.64
N SER A 117 -9.39 -9.57 0.71
CA SER A 117 -8.34 -9.89 1.68
C SER A 117 -8.81 -9.67 3.12
N GLU A 118 -9.44 -8.53 3.42
CA GLU A 118 -10.00 -8.24 4.74
C GLU A 118 -11.09 -9.24 5.12
N HIS A 119 -11.95 -9.62 4.18
CA HIS A 119 -13.01 -10.59 4.42
C HIS A 119 -12.43 -11.95 4.81
N ARG A 120 -11.42 -12.44 4.08
CA ARG A 120 -10.71 -13.67 4.41
C ARG A 120 -10.00 -13.56 5.76
N HIS A 121 -9.28 -12.49 6.00
CA HIS A 121 -8.52 -12.30 7.24
C HIS A 121 -9.45 -12.36 8.46
N ARG A 122 -10.61 -11.67 8.41
CA ARG A 122 -11.64 -11.73 9.46
C ARG A 122 -12.25 -13.11 9.63
N ALA A 123 -12.48 -13.85 8.54
CA ALA A 123 -13.02 -15.20 8.59
C ALA A 123 -12.06 -16.19 9.29
N VAL A 124 -10.75 -16.03 9.07
CA VAL A 124 -9.71 -16.88 9.66
C VAL A 124 -9.40 -16.49 11.12
N HIS A 125 -9.41 -15.20 11.44
CA HIS A 125 -9.03 -14.67 12.76
C HIS A 125 -10.22 -14.32 13.66
N ALA A 126 -11.39 -14.91 13.41
CA ALA A 126 -12.61 -14.69 14.18
C ALA A 126 -12.38 -15.01 15.68
N GLY A 127 -12.01 -13.98 16.46
CA GLY A 127 -11.60 -14.08 17.86
C GLY A 127 -10.69 -12.93 18.33
N LEU A 128 -10.00 -12.24 17.41
CA LEU A 128 -9.17 -11.07 17.73
C LEU A 128 -9.96 -9.77 17.53
N GLN A 129 -10.20 -9.03 18.61
CA GLN A 129 -10.68 -7.65 18.54
C GLN A 129 -9.55 -6.77 18.03
N LEU A 130 -9.61 -6.37 16.77
CA LEU A 130 -8.73 -5.35 16.22
C LEU A 130 -9.05 -4.00 16.89
N PRO A 131 -8.04 -3.21 17.32
CA PRO A 131 -8.27 -1.92 17.93
C PRO A 131 -8.96 -0.95 16.94
N GLN A 132 -9.89 -0.15 17.46
CA GLN A 132 -10.55 0.95 16.76
C GLN A 132 -9.54 2.08 16.45
N PRO A 133 -9.67 2.80 15.30
CA PRO A 133 -10.90 3.47 14.91
C PRO A 133 -11.45 3.02 13.55
N TRP A 134 -12.78 2.95 13.51
CA TRP A 134 -13.56 2.72 12.30
C TRP A 134 -13.73 4.04 11.55
N ASP A 135 -13.52 4.04 10.24
CA ASP A 135 -14.58 4.35 9.28
C ASP A 135 -14.16 3.90 7.86
N VAL A 136 -14.96 2.97 7.35
CA VAL A 136 -15.21 2.54 5.96
C VAL A 136 -14.12 2.80 4.91
N VAL A 137 -13.41 1.75 4.45
CA VAL A 137 -12.56 1.89 3.24
C VAL A 137 -12.62 0.78 2.19
N PRO A 138 -13.42 -0.31 2.26
CA PRO A 138 -13.47 -1.18 1.07
C PRO A 138 -14.20 -0.52 -0.11
N LEU A 139 -15.38 0.05 0.12
CA LEU A 139 -16.14 0.77 -0.91
C LEU A 139 -15.53 2.15 -1.23
N GLU A 140 -14.97 2.83 -0.23
CA GLU A 140 -14.30 4.11 -0.44
C GLU A 140 -12.96 3.96 -1.13
N ALA A 141 -12.19 2.86 -0.95
CA ALA A 141 -11.00 2.58 -1.75
C ALA A 141 -11.34 2.32 -3.22
N ILE A 142 -12.46 1.62 -3.50
CA ILE A 142 -12.93 1.36 -4.87
C ILE A 142 -13.31 2.66 -5.60
N LEU A 143 -13.87 3.63 -4.86
CA LEU A 143 -14.36 4.91 -5.38
C LEU A 143 -13.51 6.11 -4.94
N TRP A 144 -12.28 5.90 -4.45
CA TRP A 144 -11.45 6.95 -3.88
C TRP A 144 -11.14 7.96 -4.99
N ARG A 145 -11.83 9.11 -4.92
CA ARG A 145 -11.61 10.28 -5.76
C ARG A 145 -11.32 11.43 -4.83
N ASP A 146 -10.05 11.83 -4.73
CA ASP A 146 -9.58 13.18 -4.42
C ASP A 146 -10.14 13.91 -3.18
N GLN A 147 -11.03 13.32 -2.38
CA GLN A 147 -11.71 13.98 -1.26
C GLN A 147 -10.77 14.34 -0.11
N TYR A 148 -9.57 13.73 -0.08
CA TYR A 148 -8.47 14.10 0.80
C TYR A 148 -7.38 14.96 0.12
N ALA A 149 -7.40 15.15 -1.21
CA ALA A 149 -6.58 16.17 -1.88
C ALA A 149 -7.28 17.54 -1.90
N VAL A 150 -8.61 17.56 -1.81
CA VAL A 150 -9.42 18.79 -1.75
C VAL A 150 -9.52 19.33 -0.32
N ALA A 151 -9.29 18.51 0.70
CA ALA A 151 -9.33 18.91 2.11
C ALA A 151 -8.02 19.57 2.56
N ARG A 152 -7.68 20.72 1.95
CA ARG A 152 -6.89 21.87 2.48
C ARG A 152 -6.34 22.69 1.31
N ARG A 153 -7.20 23.53 0.73
CA ARG A 153 -6.75 24.85 0.24
C ARG A 153 -6.74 25.83 1.40
#